data_AF-A0A8T6HEQ0-F1
#
_entry.id   AF-A0A8T6HEQ0-F1
#
_cell.length_a   1.000
_cell.length_b   1.000
_cell.length_c   1.000
_cell.angle_alpha   90.00
_cell.angle_beta   90.00
_cell.angle_gamma   90.00
#
_symmetry.space_group_name_H-M   'P 1'
#
loop_
_entity.id
_entity.type
_entity.pdbx_description
1 polymer ?
#
loop_
_entity_poly.entity_id
_entity_poly.type
_entity_poly.pdbx_seq_one_letter_code
_entity_poly.pdbx_strand_id
1 'polypeptide(L)'
;MSQRTVAWAAERRYPYVMLATRLAPTRDSFAYYDKIAAEFGYEAGPQHRGYLWKVHVDETEELAEEVGRKYLTGPGNIFLEGSRGDVKRHIQNLPGMIDRRRLLPTAGVRHVEESRGASQVNPDDYKRLTLDAAEGFVETEDTYRGLEESYSIISGTPKTVIPKIRHVLEFIRPGSICFWDGDGSMSHEDSMRSLRLMGEEVLPAVREMAQELDLPGPFDLPEDSEAVGISPAAMATVQNPT
;
A
#
# COMPACT_ATOMS: atom_id res chain seq x y z
N MET A 1 -4.40 10.18 3.59
CA MET A 1 -3.12 10.66 3.07
C MET A 1 -3.41 11.86 2.19
N SER A 2 -2.59 12.91 2.26
CA SER A 2 -2.90 14.21 1.66
C SER A 2 -2.46 14.27 0.20
N GLN A 3 -3.27 14.91 -0.65
CA GLN A 3 -2.87 15.26 -2.02
C GLN A 3 -1.63 16.16 -2.04
N ARG A 4 -1.39 16.94 -0.99
CA ARG A 4 -0.20 17.82 -0.90
C ARG A 4 1.10 17.03 -0.92
N THR A 5 1.14 15.88 -0.26
CA THR A 5 2.33 15.01 -0.23
C THR A 5 2.62 14.46 -1.62
N VAL A 6 1.58 14.01 -2.34
CA VAL A 6 1.73 13.48 -3.70
C VAL A 6 2.17 14.58 -4.67
N ALA A 7 1.57 15.76 -4.58
CA ALA A 7 1.96 16.89 -5.40
C ALA A 7 3.42 17.34 -5.13
N TRP A 8 3.82 17.37 -3.86
CA TRP A 8 5.20 17.72 -3.47
C TRP A 8 6.23 16.69 -3.98
N ALA A 9 5.87 15.40 -3.96
CA ALA A 9 6.70 14.33 -4.52
C ALA A 9 6.78 14.41 -6.05
N ALA A 10 5.65 14.65 -6.72
CA ALA A 10 5.59 14.80 -8.18
C ALA A 10 6.37 16.03 -8.67
N GLU A 11 6.28 17.18 -8.00
CA GLU A 11 7.11 18.36 -8.31
C GLU A 11 8.61 18.04 -8.33
N ARG A 12 9.05 17.11 -7.48
CA ARG A 12 10.46 16.75 -7.27
C ARG A 12 10.87 15.44 -7.95
N ARG A 13 9.97 14.83 -8.73
CA ARG A 13 10.18 13.54 -9.39
C ARG A 13 10.59 12.43 -8.40
N TYR A 14 10.10 12.51 -7.17
CA TYR A 14 10.37 11.49 -6.16
C TYR A 14 9.42 10.30 -6.30
N PRO A 15 9.93 9.06 -6.20
CA PRO A 15 9.08 7.89 -6.13
C PRO A 15 8.11 7.99 -4.96
N TYR A 16 6.84 7.76 -5.24
CA TYR A 16 5.78 7.80 -4.24
C TYR A 16 5.29 6.39 -3.93
N VAL A 17 5.41 6.00 -2.65
CA VAL A 17 5.06 4.66 -2.18
C VAL A 17 3.68 4.65 -1.53
N MET A 18 2.77 3.84 -2.06
CA MET A 18 1.47 3.56 -1.48
C MET A 18 1.53 2.30 -0.61
N LEU A 19 0.99 2.38 0.61
CA LEU A 19 1.16 1.36 1.64
C LEU A 19 -0.16 0.64 1.94
N ALA A 20 -0.22 -0.63 1.55
CA ALA A 20 -1.27 -1.61 1.82
C ALA A 20 -2.71 -1.11 1.55
N THR A 21 -2.90 -0.30 0.51
CA THR A 21 -4.20 0.22 0.09
C THR A 21 -4.82 -0.65 -0.99
N ARG A 22 -6.16 -0.66 -1.10
CA ARG A 22 -6.88 -1.37 -2.18
C ARG A 22 -6.38 -0.95 -3.56
N LEU A 23 -6.38 -1.88 -4.52
CA LEU A 23 -5.79 -1.66 -5.85
C LEU A 23 -6.39 -0.46 -6.61
N ALA A 24 -7.71 -0.38 -6.74
CA ALA A 24 -8.35 0.69 -7.51
C ALA A 24 -8.05 2.11 -6.96
N PRO A 25 -8.23 2.39 -5.65
CA PRO A 25 -7.80 3.67 -5.07
C PRO A 25 -6.29 3.95 -5.18
N THR A 26 -5.46 2.91 -5.22
CA THR A 26 -4.01 3.04 -5.42
C THR A 26 -3.71 3.52 -6.84
N ARG A 27 -4.30 2.87 -7.86
CA ARG A 27 -4.23 3.31 -9.25
C ARG A 27 -4.68 4.76 -9.41
N ASP A 28 -5.80 5.13 -8.80
CA ASP A 28 -6.33 6.50 -8.90
C ASP A 28 -5.41 7.52 -8.21
N SER A 29 -4.68 7.10 -7.16
CA SER A 29 -3.66 7.93 -6.51
C SER A 29 -2.42 8.13 -7.40
N PHE A 30 -2.01 7.09 -8.15
CA PHE A 30 -0.95 7.24 -9.16
C PHE A 30 -1.40 8.10 -10.34
N ALA A 31 -2.65 7.98 -10.81
CA ALA A 31 -3.19 8.86 -11.83
C ALA A 31 -3.17 10.35 -11.39
N TYR A 32 -3.36 10.62 -10.10
CA TYR A 32 -3.18 11.96 -9.56
C TYR A 32 -1.70 12.42 -9.59
N TYR A 33 -0.75 11.53 -9.28
CA TYR A 33 0.68 11.83 -9.44
C TYR A 33 1.00 12.16 -10.91
N ASP A 34 0.54 11.35 -11.85
CA ASP A 34 0.77 11.53 -13.29
C ASP A 34 0.23 12.89 -13.77
N LYS A 35 -0.94 13.30 -13.28
CA LYS A 35 -1.50 14.62 -13.57
C LYS A 35 -0.58 15.74 -13.11
N ILE A 36 -0.08 15.67 -11.87
CA ILE A 36 0.82 16.71 -11.34
C ILE A 36 2.17 16.68 -12.08
N ALA A 37 2.70 15.50 -12.40
CA ALA A 37 3.91 15.36 -13.20
C ALA A 37 3.82 16.10 -14.55
N ALA A 38 2.68 15.95 -15.24
CA ALA A 38 2.41 16.66 -16.50
C ALA A 38 2.37 18.19 -16.30
N GLU A 39 1.83 18.68 -15.18
CA GLU A 39 1.86 20.12 -14.83
C GLU A 39 3.30 20.63 -14.61
N PHE A 40 4.23 19.77 -14.20
CA PHE A 40 5.67 20.06 -14.05
C PHE A 40 6.52 19.64 -15.27
N GLY A 41 5.87 19.34 -16.40
CA GLY A 41 6.55 19.17 -17.69
C GLY A 41 7.29 17.86 -17.86
N TYR A 42 6.87 16.78 -17.20
CA TYR A 42 7.41 15.44 -17.45
C TYR A 42 6.33 14.35 -17.42
N GLU A 43 6.63 13.22 -18.04
CA GLU A 43 5.76 12.04 -18.03
C GLU A 43 6.18 11.09 -16.91
N ALA A 44 5.26 10.78 -15.99
CA ALA A 44 5.52 9.85 -14.92
C ALA A 44 5.38 8.40 -15.39
N GLY A 45 6.43 7.59 -15.20
CA GLY A 45 6.40 6.14 -15.43
C GLY A 45 6.48 5.29 -14.14
N PRO A 46 6.64 3.95 -14.30
CA PRO A 46 6.77 3.00 -13.19
C PRO A 46 7.82 3.37 -12.14
N GLN A 47 8.93 4.01 -12.55
CA GLN A 47 10.01 4.45 -11.67
C GLN A 47 9.55 5.40 -10.56
N HIS A 48 8.41 6.07 -10.73
CA HIS A 48 7.84 6.97 -9.73
C HIS A 48 6.83 6.30 -8.80
N ARG A 49 6.51 5.03 -9.02
CA ARG A 49 5.40 4.32 -8.36
C ARG A 49 5.94 3.21 -7.49
N GLY A 50 5.74 3.37 -6.19
CA GLY A 50 6.04 2.36 -5.19
C GLY A 50 4.77 1.73 -4.63
N TYR A 51 4.76 0.42 -4.41
CA TYR A 51 3.66 -0.24 -3.72
C TYR A 51 4.14 -1.26 -2.70
N LEU A 52 3.60 -1.17 -1.50
CA LEU A 52 3.86 -2.09 -0.41
C LEU A 52 2.57 -2.81 -0.07
N TRP A 53 2.56 -4.14 -0.03
CA TRP A 53 1.38 -4.90 0.40
C TRP A 53 1.74 -6.24 1.02
N LYS A 54 0.74 -6.88 1.64
CA LYS A 54 0.92 -8.12 2.41
C LYS A 54 1.05 -9.32 1.48
N VAL A 55 2.18 -10.02 1.55
CA VAL A 55 2.45 -11.23 0.78
C VAL A 55 3.12 -12.25 1.68
N HIS A 56 2.49 -13.41 1.84
CA HIS A 56 3.03 -14.54 2.59
C HIS A 56 3.15 -15.76 1.67
N VAL A 57 4.25 -16.50 1.79
CA VAL A 57 4.56 -17.65 0.95
C VAL A 57 4.85 -18.85 1.82
N ASP A 58 4.22 -19.98 1.53
CA ASP A 58 4.44 -21.19 2.29
C ASP A 58 4.57 -22.45 1.40
N GLU A 59 5.00 -23.57 1.99
CA GLU A 59 5.29 -24.82 1.30
C GLU A 59 4.01 -25.51 0.79
N THR A 60 2.88 -25.32 1.49
CA THR A 60 1.57 -25.84 1.08
C THR A 60 0.49 -24.76 1.19
N GLU A 61 -0.62 -24.95 0.46
CA GLU A 61 -1.74 -24.01 0.47
C GLU A 61 -2.41 -23.97 1.86
N GLU A 62 -2.50 -25.12 2.54
CA GLU A 62 -3.10 -25.22 3.87
C GLU A 62 -2.29 -24.41 4.89
N LEU A 63 -0.96 -24.52 4.84
CA LEU A 63 -0.08 -23.80 5.75
C LEU A 63 -0.08 -22.30 5.43
N ALA A 64 -0.10 -21.94 4.14
CA ALA A 64 -0.21 -20.55 3.73
C ALA A 64 -1.53 -19.90 4.15
N GLU A 65 -2.66 -20.63 4.10
CA GLU A 65 -3.95 -20.13 4.59
C GLU A 65 -3.93 -19.96 6.12
N GLU A 66 -3.39 -20.94 6.86
CA GLU A 66 -3.27 -20.86 8.32
C GLU A 66 -2.41 -19.65 8.74
N VAL A 67 -1.23 -19.52 8.15
CA VAL A 67 -0.26 -18.48 8.52
C VAL A 67 -0.68 -17.12 7.98
N GLY A 68 -1.26 -17.05 6.78
CA GLY A 68 -1.79 -15.82 6.22
C GLY A 68 -2.90 -15.21 7.09
N ARG A 69 -3.75 -16.03 7.71
CA ARG A 69 -4.74 -15.54 8.69
C ARG A 69 -4.10 -14.83 9.88
N LYS A 70 -2.85 -15.17 10.23
CA LYS A 70 -2.12 -14.54 11.33
C LYS A 70 -1.87 -13.05 11.10
N TYR A 71 -1.96 -12.53 9.87
CA TYR A 71 -1.93 -11.08 9.58
C TYR A 71 -3.04 -10.28 10.26
N LEU A 72 -4.15 -10.92 10.63
CA LEU A 72 -5.29 -10.28 11.30
C LEU A 72 -5.21 -10.39 12.83
N THR A 73 -4.35 -11.28 13.29
CA THR A 73 -4.16 -11.63 14.71
C THR A 73 -2.86 -11.00 15.23
N GLY A 74 -2.69 -10.91 16.54
CA GLY A 74 -1.43 -10.48 17.15
C GLY A 74 -1.54 -9.19 17.98
N PRO A 75 -0.45 -8.75 18.61
CA PRO A 75 -0.48 -7.60 19.49
C PRO A 75 -0.71 -6.33 18.66
N GLY A 76 -1.90 -5.72 18.83
CA GLY A 76 -2.19 -4.43 18.23
C GLY A 76 -1.15 -3.38 18.64
N ASN A 77 -0.86 -2.44 17.75
CA ASN A 77 0.04 -1.33 18.02
C ASN A 77 -0.44 -0.55 19.26
N ILE A 78 0.40 -0.50 20.29
CA ILE A 78 0.06 0.12 21.57
C ILE A 78 -0.13 1.64 21.48
N PHE A 79 0.47 2.29 20.47
CA PHE A 79 0.42 3.74 20.23
C PHE A 79 -0.62 4.15 19.18
N LEU A 80 -1.00 3.23 18.29
CA LEU A 80 -2.07 3.40 17.32
C LEU A 80 -3.29 2.64 17.81
N GLU A 81 -4.02 3.19 18.79
CA GLU A 81 -5.20 2.54 19.40
C GLU A 81 -6.30 2.13 18.39
N GLY A 82 -6.26 2.64 17.16
CA GLY A 82 -7.09 2.17 16.04
C GLY A 82 -6.82 0.72 15.61
N SER A 83 -5.63 0.17 15.85
CA SER A 83 -5.35 -1.26 15.63
C SER A 83 -5.90 -2.16 16.74
N ARG A 84 -6.46 -1.57 17.82
CA ARG A 84 -7.14 -2.29 18.91
C ARG A 84 -8.67 -2.11 18.86
N GLY A 85 -9.20 -1.52 17.78
CA GLY A 85 -10.63 -1.29 17.55
C GLY A 85 -11.14 0.08 18.01
N ASP A 86 -10.43 0.76 18.91
CA ASP A 86 -10.85 2.05 19.47
C ASP A 86 -10.19 3.23 18.74
N VAL A 87 -10.93 3.91 17.87
CA VAL A 87 -10.44 5.12 17.20
C VAL A 87 -10.52 6.33 18.14
N LYS A 88 -9.42 6.65 18.82
CA LYS A 88 -9.31 7.92 19.56
C LYS A 88 -9.10 9.09 18.59
N ARG A 89 -10.20 9.72 18.17
CA ARG A 89 -10.20 10.85 17.22
C ARG A 89 -9.22 11.96 17.59
N HIS A 90 -9.03 12.26 18.88
CA HIS A 90 -8.17 13.33 19.34
C HIS A 90 -6.67 13.02 19.20
N ILE A 91 -6.26 11.75 19.22
CA ILE A 91 -4.87 11.33 18.99
C ILE A 91 -4.59 11.27 17.48
N GLN A 92 -5.50 10.70 16.70
CA GLN A 92 -5.31 10.57 15.25
C GLN A 92 -5.52 11.87 14.46
N ASN A 93 -6.20 12.86 15.05
CA ASN A 93 -6.53 14.13 14.40
C ASN A 93 -6.08 15.35 15.21
N LEU A 94 -4.84 15.34 15.72
CA LEU A 94 -4.27 16.55 16.31
C LEU A 94 -4.26 17.70 15.28
N PRO A 95 -4.51 18.95 15.70
CA PRO A 95 -4.39 20.11 14.83
C PRO A 95 -3.01 20.16 14.16
N GLY A 96 -2.98 20.34 12.84
CA GLY A 96 -1.74 20.45 12.06
C GLY A 96 -1.15 19.14 11.51
N MET A 97 -1.65 17.96 11.90
CA MET A 97 -1.08 16.68 11.44
C MET A 97 -1.38 16.33 9.97
N ILE A 98 -2.65 16.33 9.55
CA ILE A 98 -3.07 15.93 8.20
C ILE A 98 -4.05 16.96 7.65
N ASP A 99 -3.83 17.39 6.40
CA ASP A 99 -4.78 18.23 5.65
C ASP A 99 -6.09 17.45 5.42
N ARG A 100 -7.19 17.99 5.93
CA ARG A 100 -8.52 17.34 5.92
C ARG A 100 -9.38 17.71 4.72
N ARG A 101 -8.94 18.67 3.90
CA ARG A 101 -9.72 19.18 2.76
C ARG A 101 -9.25 18.59 1.43
N ARG A 102 -7.97 18.20 1.36
CA ARG A 102 -7.32 17.70 0.14
C ARG A 102 -6.77 16.30 0.37
N LEU A 103 -7.68 15.32 0.39
CA LEU A 103 -7.36 13.92 0.65
C LEU A 103 -7.26 13.12 -0.65
N LEU A 104 -6.43 12.07 -0.65
CA LEU A 104 -6.35 11.12 -1.75
C LEU A 104 -7.59 10.24 -1.86
N PRO A 105 -7.86 9.61 -3.03
CA PRO A 105 -8.97 8.68 -3.21
C PRO A 105 -9.02 7.54 -2.19
N THR A 106 -7.86 7.11 -1.67
CA THR A 106 -7.77 6.13 -0.56
C THR A 106 -8.44 6.58 0.72
N ALA A 107 -8.71 7.87 0.88
CA ALA A 107 -9.50 8.36 2.00
C ALA A 107 -10.95 7.94 1.91
N GLY A 108 -11.54 7.71 0.72
CA GLY A 108 -12.93 7.26 0.56
C GLY A 108 -13.16 5.78 0.91
N VAL A 109 -12.13 5.09 1.42
CA VAL A 109 -12.28 3.73 1.94
C VAL A 109 -12.85 3.82 3.36
N ARG A 110 -14.08 3.32 3.56
CA ARG A 110 -14.85 3.41 4.82
C ARG A 110 -14.00 3.23 6.10
N HIS A 111 -13.21 2.16 6.20
CA HIS A 111 -12.36 1.91 7.38
C HIS A 111 -11.33 3.03 7.63
N VAL A 112 -10.80 3.63 6.57
CA VAL A 112 -9.86 4.76 6.64
C VAL A 112 -10.57 6.07 6.98
N GLU A 113 -11.84 6.24 6.57
CA GLU A 113 -12.69 7.36 7.00
C GLU A 113 -13.04 7.27 8.49
N GLU A 114 -13.42 6.08 8.92
CA GLU A 114 -13.76 5.74 10.31
C GLU A 114 -12.53 5.93 11.21
N SER A 115 -11.35 5.43 10.79
CA SER A 115 -10.09 5.62 11.53
C SER A 115 -9.70 7.09 11.66
N ARG A 116 -10.11 7.94 10.71
CA ARG A 116 -9.89 9.40 10.73
C ARG A 116 -11.03 10.17 11.39
N GLY A 117 -12.09 9.51 11.83
CA GLY A 117 -13.25 10.17 12.41
C GLY A 117 -13.93 11.14 11.45
N ALA A 118 -13.99 10.82 10.15
CA ALA A 118 -14.64 11.64 9.13
C ALA A 118 -16.09 11.23 8.84
N SER A 119 -16.61 10.18 9.47
CA SER A 119 -17.97 9.68 9.23
C SER A 119 -19.05 10.66 9.69
N GLN A 120 -19.68 11.34 8.73
CA GLN A 120 -21.05 11.83 8.81
C GLN A 120 -21.93 10.80 8.11
N VAL A 121 -22.37 9.77 8.83
CA VAL A 121 -23.26 8.73 8.28
C VAL A 121 -24.46 8.59 9.20
N ASN A 122 -25.64 8.49 8.58
CA ASN A 122 -26.93 8.29 9.23
C ASN A 122 -26.92 6.98 10.06
N PRO A 123 -27.30 7.01 11.34
CA PRO A 123 -27.35 5.83 12.21
C PRO A 123 -28.16 4.65 11.64
N ASP A 124 -29.13 4.88 10.76
CA ASP A 124 -29.96 3.82 10.18
C ASP A 124 -29.29 3.08 9.00
N ASP A 125 -28.24 3.66 8.40
CA ASP A 125 -27.42 2.98 7.37
C ASP A 125 -26.45 1.95 7.97
N TYR A 126 -26.33 1.91 9.32
CA TYR A 126 -25.48 0.95 10.06
C TYR A 126 -25.78 -0.51 9.76
N LYS A 127 -27.00 -0.85 9.33
CA LYS A 127 -27.43 -2.24 9.17
C LYS A 127 -27.09 -2.88 7.82
N ARG A 128 -26.56 -2.13 6.83
CA ARG A 128 -26.62 -2.63 5.44
C ARG A 128 -25.32 -2.80 4.66
N LEU A 129 -24.15 -2.40 5.15
CA LEU A 129 -22.92 -2.55 4.35
C LEU A 129 -21.67 -2.65 5.22
N THR A 130 -21.76 -3.56 6.17
CA THR A 130 -20.66 -4.01 6.98
C THR A 130 -20.83 -5.51 7.24
N LEU A 131 -19.77 -6.27 7.04
CA LEU A 131 -19.29 -7.05 8.17
C LEU A 131 -18.54 -6.02 9.04
N ASP A 132 -19.05 -5.83 10.25
CA ASP A 132 -19.10 -4.58 11.02
C ASP A 132 -17.80 -3.88 11.42
N ALA A 133 -17.88 -2.55 11.34
CA ALA A 133 -17.01 -1.62 12.00
C ALA A 133 -17.07 -1.89 13.50
N ALA A 134 -15.96 -2.36 14.05
CA ALA A 134 -15.42 -1.96 15.36
C ALA A 134 -16.43 -1.75 16.52
N GLU A 135 -17.34 -2.69 16.74
CA GLU A 135 -17.65 -3.15 18.09
C GLU A 135 -16.96 -4.51 18.27
N GLY A 136 -15.70 -4.46 18.72
CA GLY A 136 -14.82 -5.62 18.74
C GLY A 136 -14.34 -6.00 17.33
N PHE A 137 -13.02 -6.13 17.15
CA PHE A 137 -12.52 -6.89 16.01
C PHE A 137 -13.00 -8.34 16.18
N VAL A 138 -14.09 -8.70 15.50
CA VAL A 138 -14.48 -10.11 15.37
C VAL A 138 -13.75 -10.64 14.15
N GLU A 139 -12.70 -11.41 14.39
CA GLU A 139 -12.04 -12.24 13.38
C GLU A 139 -13.09 -13.20 12.79
N THR A 140 -13.58 -12.91 11.59
CA THR A 140 -14.45 -13.83 10.84
C THR A 140 -13.70 -14.39 9.63
N GLU A 141 -14.05 -15.63 9.25
CA GLU A 141 -13.57 -16.25 8.00
C GLU A 141 -13.76 -15.32 6.79
N ASP A 142 -14.88 -14.59 6.75
CA ASP A 142 -15.27 -13.70 5.67
C ASP A 142 -14.31 -12.50 5.51
N THR A 143 -13.70 -12.03 6.60
CA THR A 143 -12.80 -10.85 6.57
C THR A 143 -11.49 -11.18 5.86
N TYR A 144 -10.87 -12.31 6.23
CA TYR A 144 -9.64 -12.76 5.59
C TYR A 144 -9.85 -13.04 4.10
N ARG A 145 -10.90 -13.80 3.76
CA ARG A 145 -11.25 -14.13 2.37
C ARG A 145 -11.49 -12.87 1.54
N GLY A 146 -12.22 -11.88 2.06
CA GLY A 146 -12.42 -10.61 1.36
C GLY A 146 -11.13 -9.80 1.13
N LEU A 147 -10.15 -9.92 2.04
CA LEU A 147 -8.83 -9.29 1.85
C LEU A 147 -7.99 -10.01 0.80
N GLU A 148 -8.11 -11.34 0.69
CA GLU A 148 -7.48 -12.12 -0.38
C GLU A 148 -8.12 -11.84 -1.75
N GLU A 149 -9.45 -11.83 -1.83
CA GLU A 149 -10.20 -11.53 -3.07
C GLU A 149 -9.89 -10.13 -3.61
N SER A 150 -9.61 -9.18 -2.72
CA SER A 150 -9.24 -7.81 -3.08
C SER A 150 -7.74 -7.61 -3.33
N TYR A 151 -6.93 -8.67 -3.25
CA TYR A 151 -5.46 -8.64 -3.32
C TYR A 151 -4.80 -7.76 -2.25
N SER A 152 -5.51 -7.43 -1.18
CA SER A 152 -4.95 -6.69 -0.04
C SER A 152 -4.02 -7.57 0.80
N ILE A 153 -4.31 -8.87 0.84
CA ILE A 153 -3.44 -9.94 1.32
C ILE A 153 -3.25 -10.93 0.18
N ILE A 154 -2.03 -11.42 -0.02
CA ILE A 154 -1.75 -12.55 -0.90
C ILE A 154 -1.07 -13.62 -0.06
N SER A 155 -1.72 -14.77 0.10
CA SER A 155 -1.12 -15.96 0.69
C SER A 155 -1.17 -17.12 -0.31
N GLY A 156 -0.23 -18.05 -0.21
CA GLY A 156 -0.23 -19.31 -0.96
C GLY A 156 1.17 -19.92 -1.12
N THR A 157 1.27 -20.95 -1.95
CA THR A 157 2.56 -21.46 -2.43
C THR A 157 3.18 -20.52 -3.47
N PRO A 158 4.50 -20.61 -3.76
CA PRO A 158 5.11 -19.82 -4.84
C PRO A 158 4.32 -19.90 -6.16
N LYS A 159 3.83 -21.10 -6.49
CA LYS A 159 3.04 -21.36 -7.70
C LYS A 159 1.74 -20.56 -7.77
N THR A 160 1.07 -20.32 -6.64
CA THR A 160 -0.22 -19.60 -6.61
C THR A 160 -0.04 -18.11 -6.31
N VAL A 161 1.01 -17.73 -5.59
CA VAL A 161 1.33 -16.34 -5.26
C VAL A 161 1.87 -15.57 -6.48
N ILE A 162 2.75 -16.17 -7.29
CA ILE A 162 3.35 -15.49 -8.45
C ILE A 162 2.30 -14.95 -9.44
N PRO A 163 1.28 -15.72 -9.87
CA PRO A 163 0.22 -15.20 -10.74
C PRO A 163 -0.60 -14.07 -10.10
N LYS A 164 -0.86 -14.13 -8.78
CA LYS A 164 -1.56 -13.07 -8.06
C LYS A 164 -0.71 -11.79 -8.02
N ILE A 165 0.60 -11.91 -7.82
CA ILE A 165 1.53 -10.76 -7.91
C ILE A 165 1.52 -10.18 -9.32
N ARG A 166 1.58 -11.02 -10.37
CA ARG A 166 1.50 -10.55 -11.76
C ARG A 166 0.27 -9.67 -11.99
N HIS A 167 -0.89 -10.11 -11.51
CA HIS A 167 -2.13 -9.34 -11.63
C HIS A 167 -2.00 -7.93 -11.01
N VAL A 168 -1.39 -7.83 -9.82
CA VAL A 168 -1.13 -6.54 -9.16
C VAL A 168 -0.15 -5.70 -10.01
N LEU A 169 0.95 -6.27 -10.47
CA LEU A 169 1.94 -5.57 -11.30
C LEU A 169 1.33 -5.05 -12.61
N GLU A 170 0.48 -5.84 -13.25
CA GLU A 170 -0.22 -5.45 -14.48
C GLU A 170 -1.20 -4.30 -14.24
N PHE A 171 -1.90 -4.31 -13.11
CA PHE A 171 -2.97 -3.37 -12.79
C PHE A 171 -2.46 -1.99 -12.33
N ILE A 172 -1.50 -1.94 -11.40
CA ILE A 172 -0.98 -0.67 -10.85
C ILE A 172 0.39 -0.24 -11.39
N ARG A 173 1.09 -1.13 -12.11
CA ARG A 173 2.39 -0.88 -12.77
C ARG A 173 3.44 -0.17 -11.90
N PRO A 174 3.81 -0.74 -10.73
CA PRO A 174 4.82 -0.15 -9.86
C PRO A 174 6.23 -0.52 -10.34
N GLY A 175 7.15 0.42 -10.34
CA GLY A 175 8.59 0.17 -10.56
C GLY A 175 9.35 -0.14 -9.27
N SER A 176 8.73 0.06 -8.10
CA SER A 176 9.28 -0.36 -6.81
C SER A 176 8.22 -1.09 -6.00
N ILE A 177 8.59 -2.23 -5.43
CA ILE A 177 7.68 -3.02 -4.60
C ILE A 177 8.32 -3.35 -3.26
N CYS A 178 7.48 -3.52 -2.25
CA CYS A 178 7.87 -4.04 -0.95
C CYS A 178 6.85 -5.09 -0.51
N PHE A 179 7.31 -6.31 -0.29
CA PHE A 179 6.47 -7.35 0.29
C PHE A 179 6.49 -7.23 1.81
N TRP A 180 5.32 -7.01 2.38
CA TRP A 180 5.10 -6.98 3.82
C TRP A 180 4.80 -8.39 4.31
N ASP A 181 5.76 -9.00 4.98
CA ASP A 181 5.63 -10.33 5.57
C ASP A 181 6.17 -10.36 7.01
N GLY A 182 5.85 -11.41 7.76
CA GLY A 182 6.27 -11.59 9.15
C GLY A 182 5.56 -10.65 10.14
N ASP A 183 4.29 -10.34 9.87
CA ASP A 183 3.46 -9.44 10.68
C ASP A 183 2.38 -10.21 11.46
N GLY A 184 1.73 -9.51 12.40
CA GLY A 184 0.67 -10.09 13.22
C GLY A 184 1.20 -11.09 14.25
N SER A 185 0.60 -12.29 14.31
CA SER A 185 1.01 -13.37 15.24
C SER A 185 1.90 -14.44 14.59
N MET A 186 2.46 -14.16 13.40
CA MET A 186 3.40 -15.07 12.74
C MET A 186 4.58 -15.40 13.65
N SER A 187 4.94 -16.68 13.71
CA SER A 187 6.12 -17.11 14.46
C SER A 187 7.41 -16.74 13.74
N HIS A 188 8.54 -16.90 14.43
CA HIS A 188 9.85 -16.78 13.80
C HIS A 188 10.00 -17.80 12.65
N GLU A 189 9.57 -19.04 12.87
CA GLU A 189 9.69 -20.11 11.88
C GLU A 189 8.82 -19.84 10.64
N ASP A 190 7.60 -19.32 10.84
CA ASP A 190 6.72 -18.88 9.75
C ASP A 190 7.40 -17.82 8.88
N SER A 191 7.92 -16.77 9.53
CA SER A 191 8.61 -15.67 8.84
C SER A 191 9.85 -16.14 8.09
N MET A 192 10.66 -17.01 8.70
CA MET A 192 11.90 -17.50 8.08
C MET A 192 11.63 -18.45 6.92
N ARG A 193 10.58 -19.28 6.99
CA ARG A 193 10.16 -20.16 5.91
C ARG A 193 9.69 -19.37 4.70
N SER A 194 8.82 -18.39 4.91
CA SER A 194 8.37 -17.50 3.84
C SER A 194 9.51 -16.69 3.26
N LEU A 195 10.40 -16.13 4.08
CA LEU A 195 11.59 -15.39 3.60
C LEU A 195 12.47 -16.25 2.67
N ARG A 196 12.68 -17.53 3.01
CA ARG A 196 13.44 -18.47 2.18
C ARG A 196 12.75 -18.67 0.82
N LEU A 197 11.47 -19.04 0.80
CA LEU A 197 10.70 -19.26 -0.44
C LEU A 197 10.59 -17.98 -1.28
N MET A 198 10.45 -16.83 -0.62
CA MET A 198 10.43 -15.53 -1.27
C MET A 198 11.74 -15.26 -2.01
N GLY A 199 12.89 -15.57 -1.39
CA GLY A 199 14.21 -15.40 -1.99
C GLY A 199 14.53 -16.42 -3.09
N GLU A 200 14.13 -17.68 -2.89
CA GLU A 200 14.45 -18.78 -3.81
C GLU A 200 13.55 -18.80 -5.06
N GLU A 201 12.26 -18.48 -4.93
CA GLU A 201 11.28 -18.69 -6.00
C GLU A 201 10.53 -17.41 -6.42
N VAL A 202 10.05 -16.62 -5.46
CA VAL A 202 9.13 -15.51 -5.78
C VAL A 202 9.86 -14.28 -6.32
N LEU A 203 10.88 -13.77 -5.62
CA LEU A 203 11.62 -12.58 -6.06
C LEU A 203 12.30 -12.75 -7.42
N PRO A 204 12.91 -13.92 -7.76
CA PRO A 204 13.40 -14.17 -9.11
C PRO A 204 12.29 -14.08 -10.17
N ALA A 205 11.16 -14.77 -9.97
CA ALA A 205 10.04 -14.71 -10.89
C ALA A 205 9.48 -13.29 -11.04
N VAL A 206 9.42 -12.53 -9.94
CA VAL A 206 8.95 -11.14 -9.96
C VAL A 206 9.90 -10.22 -10.74
N ARG A 207 11.22 -10.45 -10.67
CA ARG A 207 12.20 -9.72 -11.50
C ARG A 207 12.00 -10.01 -12.99
N GLU A 208 11.79 -11.28 -13.36
CA GLU A 208 11.46 -11.66 -14.74
C GLU A 208 10.17 -10.98 -15.20
N MET A 209 9.11 -11.02 -14.39
CA MET A 209 7.85 -10.33 -14.68
C MET A 209 8.05 -8.82 -14.85
N ALA A 210 8.85 -8.17 -14.00
CA ALA A 210 9.12 -6.74 -14.11
C ALA A 210 9.83 -6.37 -15.42
N GLN A 211 10.76 -7.21 -15.89
CA GLN A 211 11.43 -7.03 -17.19
C GLN A 211 10.46 -7.21 -18.36
N GLU A 212 9.65 -8.27 -18.34
CA GLU A 212 8.64 -8.53 -19.38
C GLU A 212 7.58 -7.42 -19.46
N LEU A 213 7.22 -6.86 -18.31
CA LEU A 213 6.20 -5.82 -18.17
C LEU A 213 6.76 -4.40 -18.35
N ASP A 214 8.06 -4.24 -18.61
CA ASP A 214 8.75 -2.93 -18.70
C ASP A 214 8.43 -2.02 -17.50
N LEU A 215 8.76 -2.51 -16.30
CA LEU A 215 8.55 -1.82 -15.03
C LEU A 215 9.88 -1.36 -14.42
N PRO A 216 10.58 -0.37 -15.00
CA PRO A 216 11.85 0.11 -14.47
C PRO A 216 11.65 0.73 -13.08
N GLY A 217 12.54 0.39 -12.16
CA GLY A 217 12.68 1.08 -10.89
C GLY A 217 13.51 2.36 -11.02
N PRO A 218 13.53 3.21 -9.98
CA PRO A 218 14.33 4.43 -9.98
C PRO A 218 15.85 4.18 -10.05
N PHE A 219 16.30 2.97 -9.73
CA PHE A 219 17.72 2.58 -9.77
C PHE A 219 18.12 1.86 -11.06
N ASP A 220 17.16 1.54 -11.93
CA ASP A 220 17.42 0.90 -13.23
C ASP A 220 17.67 1.93 -14.34
N LEU A 221 17.48 3.22 -14.02
CA LEU A 221 17.67 4.33 -14.94
C LEU A 221 19.11 4.87 -14.85
N PRO A 222 19.64 5.46 -15.94
CA PRO A 222 20.91 6.15 -15.92
C PRO A 222 20.97 7.22 -14.83
N GLU A 223 22.14 7.43 -14.22
CA GLU A 223 22.34 8.42 -13.15
C GLU A 223 21.99 9.87 -13.58
N ASP A 224 22.11 10.17 -14.87
CA ASP A 224 21.78 11.45 -15.49
C ASP A 224 20.35 11.53 -16.02
N SER A 225 19.53 10.50 -15.76
CA SER A 225 18.15 10.47 -16.22
C SER A 225 17.34 11.61 -15.62
N GLU A 226 16.81 12.49 -16.47
CA GLU A 226 15.87 13.50 -16.03
C GLU A 226 14.58 12.90 -15.45
N ALA A 227 14.30 11.62 -15.70
CA ALA A 227 13.12 10.95 -15.19
C ALA A 227 13.20 10.67 -13.68
N VAL A 228 14.36 10.79 -13.02
CA VAL A 228 14.50 10.57 -11.58
C VAL A 228 15.43 11.63 -10.99
N GLY A 229 15.03 12.24 -9.87
CA GLY A 229 15.86 13.19 -9.14
C GLY A 229 15.42 14.66 -9.26
N ILE A 230 16.12 15.52 -8.53
CA ILE A 230 15.82 16.95 -8.45
C ILE A 230 16.32 17.60 -9.74
N SER A 231 15.41 18.07 -10.61
CA SER A 231 15.80 18.90 -11.76
C SER A 231 16.70 20.05 -11.31
N PRO A 232 17.73 20.45 -12.10
CA PRO A 232 18.54 21.64 -11.80
C PRO A 232 17.68 22.90 -11.56
N ALA A 233 16.52 23.01 -12.21
CA ALA A 233 15.55 24.08 -11.98
C ALA A 233 14.89 24.01 -10.58
N ALA A 234 14.68 22.81 -10.05
CA ALA A 234 14.15 22.58 -8.70
C ALA A 234 15.21 22.80 -7.61
N MET A 235 16.51 22.68 -7.92
CA MET A 235 17.59 23.12 -7.01
C MET A 235 17.66 24.65 -6.92
N ALA A 236 17.35 25.37 -8.01
CA ALA A 236 17.38 26.84 -8.05
C ALA A 236 16.24 27.49 -7.24
N THR A 237 15.07 26.84 -7.13
CA THR A 237 13.95 27.35 -6.32
C THR A 237 14.09 27.10 -4.82
N VAL A 238 14.87 26.10 -4.39
CA VAL A 238 15.13 25.82 -2.96
C VAL A 238 16.02 26.89 -2.31
N GLN A 239 16.77 27.67 -3.09
CA GLN A 239 17.65 28.73 -2.57
C GLN A 239 16.94 30.06 -2.21
N ASN A 240 15.64 30.20 -2.44
CA ASN A 240 14.89 31.41 -2.04
C ASN A 240 13.62 31.09 -1.24
N PRO A 241 13.71 30.76 0.06
CA PRO A 241 12.62 30.97 0.98
C PRO A 241 12.71 32.40 1.54
N THR A 242 11.89 33.32 1.04
CA THR A 242 11.46 34.50 1.82
C THR A 242 10.32 34.11 2.75
#